data_AF-A0A7S2TUW7-F1
#
_entry.id   AF-A0A7S2TUW7-F1
#
_cell.length_a   1.000
_cell.length_b   1.000
_cell.length_c   1.000
_cell.angle_alpha   90.00
_cell.angle_beta   90.00
_cell.angle_gamma   90.00
#
_symmetry.space_group_name_H-M   'P 1'
#
loop_
_entity.id
_entity.type
_entity.pdbx_description
1 polymer ?
#
loop_
_entity_poly.entity_id
_entity_poly.type
_entity_poly.pdbx_seq_one_letter_code
_entity_poly.pdbx_strand_id
1 'polypeptide(L)'
;VTLGINGLPHAQDMLTVHQAKGRGYAINSEEELDVMASVAVATGVVLDPVYSGKAFYGLQREIKENPQEWEGQRILFLHTGGLLGMYDKCGQLQELMANQGPRFPYGHLFAEEQEQK
;
A
#
# COMPACT_ATOMS: atom_id res chain seq x y z
N VAL A 1 10.93 -41.61 -12.26
CA VAL A 1 11.99 -40.70 -12.74
C VAL A 1 11.81 -39.39 -11.99
N THR A 2 12.53 -39.21 -10.89
CA THR A 2 12.56 -37.93 -10.16
C THR A 2 13.58 -37.06 -10.89
N LEU A 3 13.11 -36.12 -11.72
CA LEU A 3 13.99 -35.16 -12.37
C LEU A 3 14.60 -34.26 -11.29
N GLY A 4 15.92 -34.18 -11.27
CA GLY A 4 16.70 -33.75 -10.12
C GLY A 4 16.56 -32.27 -9.76
N ILE A 5 16.36 -32.04 -8.46
CA ILE A 5 16.55 -30.74 -7.77
C ILE A 5 17.13 -30.98 -6.36
N ASN A 6 17.97 -32.01 -6.20
CA ASN A 6 18.64 -32.27 -4.92
C ASN A 6 19.50 -31.06 -4.54
N GLY A 7 19.17 -30.39 -3.43
CA GLY A 7 19.91 -29.24 -2.88
C GLY A 7 19.18 -27.89 -2.93
N LEU A 8 18.01 -27.79 -3.57
CA LEU A 8 17.16 -26.60 -3.44
C LEU A 8 16.27 -26.71 -2.19
N PRO A 9 16.01 -25.60 -1.47
CA PRO A 9 15.02 -25.57 -0.41
C PRO A 9 13.65 -26.00 -0.95
N HIS A 10 12.81 -26.60 -0.10
CA HIS A 10 11.44 -26.90 -0.51
C HIS A 10 10.70 -25.59 -0.77
N ALA A 11 9.74 -25.58 -1.70
CA ALA A 11 9.02 -24.35 -2.06
C ALA A 11 8.37 -23.64 -0.86
N GLN A 12 7.93 -24.42 0.14
CA GLN A 12 7.39 -23.91 1.40
C GLN A 12 8.42 -23.19 2.27
N ASP A 13 9.71 -23.52 2.16
CA ASP A 13 10.79 -22.88 2.90
C ASP A 13 11.23 -21.56 2.24
N MET A 14 10.74 -21.29 1.02
CA MET A 14 11.01 -20.06 0.25
C MET A 14 9.88 -19.02 0.39
N LEU A 15 8.82 -19.34 1.13
CA LEU A 15 7.63 -18.49 1.26
C LEU A 15 7.33 -18.18 2.72
N THR A 16 7.37 -16.90 3.06
CA THR A 16 6.86 -16.39 4.33
C THR A 16 5.54 -15.68 4.08
N VAL A 17 4.50 -16.05 4.84
CA VAL A 17 3.16 -15.46 4.73
C VAL A 17 2.92 -14.52 5.92
N HIS A 18 2.76 -13.23 5.65
CA HIS A 18 2.44 -12.22 6.66
C HIS A 18 0.95 -11.88 6.62
N GLN A 19 0.33 -11.76 7.79
CA GLN A 19 -1.09 -11.40 7.90
C GLN A 19 -1.27 -9.88 7.95
N ALA A 20 -1.60 -9.28 6.80
CA ALA A 20 -1.76 -7.84 6.67
C ALA A 20 -3.23 -7.38 6.48
N LYS A 21 -4.22 -8.24 6.77
CA LYS A 21 -5.64 -7.93 6.51
C LYS A 21 -6.22 -6.79 7.35
N GLY A 22 -5.55 -6.40 8.45
CA GLY A 22 -6.05 -5.39 9.38
C GLY A 22 -7.42 -5.76 9.96
N ARG A 23 -8.36 -4.80 9.95
CA ARG A 23 -9.71 -4.93 10.54
C ARG A 23 -10.64 -5.88 9.77
N GLY A 24 -10.30 -6.27 8.54
CA GLY A 24 -11.15 -7.13 7.72
C GLY A 24 -11.08 -6.79 6.24
N TYR A 25 -11.85 -7.52 5.43
CA TYR A 25 -11.92 -7.29 3.99
C TYR A 25 -12.52 -5.91 3.68
N ALA A 26 -11.82 -5.10 2.89
CA ALA A 26 -12.23 -3.74 2.48
C ALA A 26 -12.53 -2.74 3.64
N ILE A 27 -12.12 -3.08 4.87
CA ILE A 27 -12.21 -2.20 6.04
C ILE A 27 -10.83 -1.70 6.39
N ASN A 28 -10.65 -0.38 6.41
CA ASN A 28 -9.37 0.26 6.65
C ASN A 28 -9.35 1.00 7.98
N SER A 29 -8.16 1.11 8.58
CA SER A 29 -7.89 2.12 9.60
C SER A 29 -7.45 3.43 8.95
N GLU A 30 -7.44 4.52 9.71
CA GLU A 30 -6.95 5.82 9.22
C GLU A 30 -5.46 5.74 8.87
N GLU A 31 -4.67 5.01 9.67
CA GLU A 31 -3.24 4.85 9.45
C GLU A 31 -2.92 4.08 8.15
N GLU A 32 -3.75 3.09 7.80
CA GLU A 32 -3.63 2.38 6.53
C GLU A 32 -3.85 3.34 5.35
N LEU A 33 -4.89 4.19 5.42
CA LEU A 33 -5.20 5.17 4.38
C LEU A 33 -4.14 6.28 4.29
N ASP A 34 -3.62 6.74 5.42
CA ASP A 34 -2.55 7.74 5.48
C ASP A 34 -1.26 7.25 4.81
N VAL A 35 -0.90 5.98 5.01
CA VAL A 35 0.26 5.38 4.34
C VAL A 35 0.02 5.31 2.82
N MET A 36 -1.16 4.89 2.38
CA MET A 36 -1.49 4.86 0.94
C MET A 36 -1.42 6.25 0.31
N ALA A 37 -1.99 7.26 0.98
CA ALA A 37 -1.92 8.65 0.53
C ALA A 37 -0.47 9.16 0.48
N SER A 38 0.34 8.83 1.49
CA SER A 38 1.76 9.21 1.53
C SER A 38 2.55 8.59 0.38
N VAL A 39 2.30 7.32 0.05
CA VAL A 39 2.92 6.65 -1.11
C VAL A 39 2.52 7.33 -2.42
N ALA A 40 1.23 7.61 -2.60
CA ALA A 40 0.73 8.28 -3.79
C ALA A 40 1.36 9.67 -3.96
N VAL A 41 1.45 10.46 -2.87
CA VAL A 41 2.07 11.79 -2.89
C VAL A 41 3.56 11.71 -3.19
N ALA A 42 4.29 10.79 -2.56
CA ALA A 42 5.74 10.71 -2.68
C ALA A 42 6.21 10.11 -4.02
N THR A 43 5.42 9.23 -4.64
CA THR A 43 5.86 8.41 -5.78
C THR A 43 4.99 8.50 -7.02
N GLY A 44 3.76 9.03 -6.90
CA GLY A 44 2.75 8.98 -7.96
C GLY A 44 2.08 7.60 -8.11
N VAL A 45 2.45 6.61 -7.30
CA VAL A 45 1.85 5.26 -7.34
C VAL A 45 0.66 5.20 -6.39
N VAL A 46 -0.51 4.87 -6.92
CA VAL A 46 -1.74 4.71 -6.13
C VAL A 46 -1.91 3.26 -5.72
N LEU A 47 -1.97 3.00 -4.41
CA LEU A 47 -2.26 1.69 -3.86
C LEU A 47 -3.74 1.58 -3.50
N ASP A 48 -4.35 0.44 -3.81
CA ASP A 48 -5.76 0.19 -3.51
C ASP A 48 -5.99 -0.17 -2.04
N PRO A 49 -7.15 0.15 -1.46
CA PRO A 49 -7.43 -0.03 -0.04
C PRO A 49 -7.74 -1.49 0.34
N VAL A 50 -7.98 -2.37 -0.64
CA VAL A 50 -8.42 -3.75 -0.38
C VAL A 50 -7.23 -4.71 -0.35
N TYR A 51 -6.25 -4.55 -1.24
CA TYR A 51 -5.13 -5.48 -1.43
C TYR A 51 -3.76 -4.80 -1.31
N SER A 52 -3.36 -4.03 -2.31
CA SER A 52 -1.98 -3.54 -2.46
C SER A 52 -1.60 -2.54 -1.37
N GLY A 53 -2.53 -1.68 -0.93
CA GLY A 53 -2.30 -0.78 0.19
C GLY A 53 -2.12 -1.52 1.52
N LYS A 54 -2.89 -2.59 1.75
CA LYS A 54 -2.74 -3.44 2.94
C LYS A 54 -1.43 -4.22 2.94
N ALA A 55 -1.06 -4.78 1.79
CA ALA A 55 0.20 -5.48 1.61
C ALA A 55 1.40 -4.54 1.86
N PHE A 56 1.35 -3.32 1.31
CA PHE A 56 2.40 -2.33 1.50
C PHE A 56 2.48 -1.84 2.95
N TYR A 57 1.34 -1.57 3.57
CA TYR A 57 1.27 -1.20 4.99
C TYR A 57 1.87 -2.30 5.88
N GLY A 58 1.52 -3.57 5.61
CA GLY A 58 2.11 -4.73 6.27
C GLY A 58 3.62 -4.83 6.10
N LEU A 59 4.12 -4.67 4.87
CA LEU A 59 5.55 -4.65 4.59
C LEU A 59 6.27 -3.51 5.33
N GLN A 60 5.70 -2.31 5.34
CA GLN A 60 6.30 -1.17 6.04
C GLN A 60 6.38 -1.43 7.55
N ARG A 61 5.35 -2.04 8.13
CA ARG A 61 5.36 -2.46 9.55
C ARG A 61 6.42 -3.52 9.82
N GLU A 62 6.49 -4.54 8.99
CA GLU A 62 7.48 -5.61 9.11
C GLU A 62 8.91 -5.07 9.10
N ILE A 63 9.23 -4.16 8.17
CA ILE A 63 10.55 -3.51 8.10
C ILE A 63 10.84 -2.68 9.36
N LYS A 64 9.83 -1.98 9.90
CA LYS A 64 9.98 -1.16 11.12
C LYS A 64 10.16 -2.02 12.38
N GLU A 65 9.45 -3.15 12.46
CA GLU A 65 9.46 -4.04 13.61
C GLU A 65 10.72 -4.93 13.61
N ASN A 66 11.24 -5.33 12.43
CA ASN A 66 12.39 -6.23 12.27
C ASN A 66 13.53 -5.65 11.41
N PRO A 67 14.07 -4.45 11.71
CA PRO A 67 14.96 -3.71 10.81
C PRO A 67 16.24 -4.46 10.42
N GLN A 68 16.76 -5.33 11.29
CA GLN A 68 17.98 -6.11 11.02
C GLN A 68 17.80 -7.14 9.90
N GLU A 69 16.59 -7.67 9.70
CA GLU A 69 16.33 -8.66 8.63
C GLU A 69 16.31 -8.02 7.25
N TRP A 70 16.00 -6.72 7.20
CA TRP A 70 15.81 -5.96 5.96
C TRP A 70 17.00 -5.05 5.61
N GLU A 71 17.95 -4.89 6.52
CA GLU A 71 19.13 -4.05 6.30
C GLU A 71 19.96 -4.54 5.11
N GLY A 72 20.25 -3.62 4.16
CA GLY A 72 21.01 -3.94 2.94
C GLY A 72 20.25 -4.75 1.88
N GLN A 73 19.00 -5.16 2.15
CA GLN A 73 18.19 -5.91 1.19
C GLN A 73 17.65 -5.02 0.07
N ARG A 74 17.54 -5.57 -1.14
CA ARG A 74 16.79 -4.94 -2.24
C ARG A 74 15.40 -5.55 -2.32
N ILE A 75 14.39 -4.74 -2.04
CA ILE A 75 13.00 -5.19 -1.95
C ILE A 75 12.28 -4.87 -3.26
N LEU A 76 11.67 -5.89 -3.88
CA LEU A 76 10.74 -5.72 -5.00
C LEU A 76 9.31 -5.85 -4.47
N PHE A 77 8.59 -4.74 -4.44
CA PHE A 77 7.16 -4.75 -4.13
C PHE A 77 6.34 -4.98 -5.40
N LEU A 78 5.53 -6.04 -5.43
CA LEU A 78 4.65 -6.34 -6.56
C LEU A 78 3.31 -5.63 -6.38
N HIS A 79 3.10 -4.52 -7.10
CA HIS A 79 1.82 -3.83 -7.13
C HIS A 79 0.83 -4.57 -8.03
N THR A 80 -0.18 -5.20 -7.43
CA THR A 80 -1.17 -6.05 -8.10
C THR A 80 -2.36 -5.28 -8.73
N GLY A 81 -2.31 -3.95 -8.78
CA GLY A 81 -3.41 -3.10 -9.26
C GLY A 81 -4.48 -2.85 -8.20
N GLY A 82 -5.76 -2.95 -8.59
CA GLY A 82 -6.90 -2.79 -7.66
C GLY A 82 -7.54 -1.39 -7.64
N LEU A 83 -7.16 -0.50 -8.56
CA LEU A 83 -7.60 0.91 -8.57
C LEU A 83 -9.12 1.10 -8.49
N LEU A 84 -9.93 0.17 -9.02
CA LEU A 84 -11.39 0.23 -8.91
C LEU A 84 -11.89 0.12 -7.46
N GLY A 85 -11.13 -0.49 -6.55
CA GLY A 85 -11.44 -0.53 -5.12
C GLY A 85 -11.36 0.83 -4.43
N MET A 86 -10.85 1.86 -5.11
CA MET A 86 -10.78 3.23 -4.59
C MET A 86 -12.16 3.90 -4.51
N TYR A 87 -13.10 3.56 -5.40
CA TYR A 87 -14.40 4.22 -5.45
C TYR A 87 -15.15 4.12 -4.12
N ASP A 88 -15.03 3.00 -3.42
CA ASP A 88 -15.63 2.79 -2.10
C ASP A 88 -15.03 3.68 -1.01
N LYS A 89 -13.82 4.21 -1.22
CA LYS A 89 -13.05 5.00 -0.24
C LYS A 89 -12.80 6.45 -0.66
N CYS A 90 -13.32 6.88 -1.82
CA CYS A 90 -13.09 8.22 -2.35
C CYS A 90 -13.41 9.33 -1.34
N GLY A 91 -14.55 9.26 -0.62
CA GLY A 91 -14.91 10.29 0.36
C GLY A 91 -13.91 10.42 1.51
N GLN A 92 -13.52 9.28 2.11
CA GLN A 92 -12.55 9.25 3.21
C GLN A 92 -11.17 9.76 2.77
N LEU A 93 -10.74 9.39 1.56
CA LEU A 93 -9.48 9.84 0.99
C LEU A 93 -9.50 11.32 0.63
N GLN A 94 -10.63 11.84 0.14
CA GLN A 94 -10.78 13.25 -0.18
C GLN A 94 -10.64 14.12 1.08
N GLU A 95 -11.28 13.74 2.19
CA GLU A 95 -11.13 14.43 3.48
C GLU A 95 -9.68 14.39 3.98
N LEU A 96 -9.05 13.22 3.92
CA LEU A 96 -7.66 13.04 4.33
C LEU A 96 -6.71 13.89 3.48
N MET A 97 -6.89 13.92 2.16
CA MET A 97 -6.08 14.74 1.26
C MET A 97 -6.31 16.24 1.45
N ALA A 98 -7.55 16.68 1.69
CA ALA A 98 -7.86 18.09 1.96
C ALA A 98 -7.16 18.60 3.22
N ASN A 99 -7.09 17.76 4.27
CA ASN A 99 -6.45 18.09 5.54
C ASN A 99 -4.91 18.14 5.48
N GLN A 100 -4.29 17.57 4.44
CA GLN A 100 -2.84 17.59 4.25
C GLN A 100 -2.30 18.88 3.59
N GLY A 101 -3.20 19.82 3.21
CA GLY A 101 -2.84 21.09 2.57
C GLY A 101 -2.27 20.92 1.15
N PRO A 102 -2.09 22.02 0.39
CA PRO A 102 -1.54 21.95 -0.96
C PRO A 102 -0.05 21.54 -0.91
N ARG A 103 0.23 20.25 -1.09
CA ARG A 103 1.59 19.70 -1.22
C ARG A 103 2.13 19.69 -2.65
N PHE A 104 1.26 19.93 -3.64
CA PHE A 104 1.65 20.02 -5.04
C PHE A 104 1.65 21.48 -5.52
N PRO A 105 2.60 21.87 -6.39
CA PRO A 105 2.63 23.22 -6.96
C PRO A 105 1.37 23.59 -7.76
N TYR A 106 0.50 22.61 -8.05
CA TYR A 106 -0.76 22.78 -8.80
C TYR A 106 -2.02 22.43 -7.98
N GLY A 107 -1.93 22.23 -6.66
CA GLY A 107 -3.10 21.83 -5.84
C GLY A 107 -4.26 22.83 -5.86
N HIS A 108 -3.98 24.11 -6.14
CA HIS A 108 -4.99 25.15 -6.32
C HIS A 108 -5.83 24.99 -7.59
N LEU A 109 -5.34 24.28 -8.62
CA LEU A 109 -6.06 24.10 -9.89
C LEU A 109 -7.23 23.11 -9.79
N PHE A 110 -7.30 22.31 -8.71
CA PHE A 110 -8.37 21.33 -8.48
C PHE A 110 -9.35 21.76 -7.39
N ALA A 111 -9.12 22.91 -6.75
CA ALA A 111 -10.00 23.44 -5.70
C ALA A 111 -11.25 24.14 -6.27
N GLU A 112 -11.22 24.59 -7.53
CA GLU A 112 -12.27 25.42 -8.12
C GLU A 112 -13.49 24.64 -8.65
N GLU A 113 -13.42 23.31 -8.78
CA GLU A 113 -14.54 22.52 -9.33
C GLU A 113 -15.56 22.04 -8.29
N GLN A 114 -15.29 22.21 -6.98
CA GLN A 114 -16.15 21.67 -5.91
C GLN A 114 -17.13 22.69 -5.32
N GLU A 115 -17.07 23.97 -5.68
CA GLU A 115 -17.96 25.02 -5.15
C GLU A 115 -19.25 25.22 -6.00
N GLN A 116 -19.46 24.38 -7.01
CA GLN A 116 -20.70 24.34 -7.81
C GLN A 116 -21.40 22.99 -7.67
N LYS A 117 -21.92 22.68 -6.48
CA LYS A 117 -23.08 21.80 -6.29
C LYS A 117 -23.80 22.09 -4.99
#